data_AF-A0A934ZIG9-F1
#
_entry.id   AF-A0A934ZIG9-F1
#
_cell.length_a   1.000
_cell.length_b   1.000
_cell.length_c   1.000
_cell.angle_alpha   90.00
_cell.angle_beta   90.00
_cell.angle_gamma   90.00
#
_symmetry.space_group_name_H-M   'P 1'
#
loop_
_entity.id
_entity.type
_entity.pdbx_description
1 polymer ?
#
loop_
_entity_poly.entity_id
_entity_poly.type
_entity_poly.pdbx_seq_one_letter_code
_entity_poly.pdbx_strand_id
1 'polypeptide(L)'
;MSLECAHCGTRCADGSPRCPKCLRATNLMPVVDAPAPRPRRARVVVAVVTLLLVVGGGGAWHTLRSRRALDRVRPIPTEVAPQANDPLVAGAELQEVVARVRAERDPVARARRAAELVHQRRQAGVVGEGEAVPPPRSPDLVWRVLPSARERVSTLDLARLVATLLRAAGDPAAVAERTAPARSDEPADPTGMLGSFVVRAGDHVVEVADGTLTAQASVAHQSLDNAELAGAISAQAALELATSQGPRDRALQYASAAVDAWGASPTPLLARARVWIEVGGSSGLDLADSDLRAAIALRDDPAAHLARARVLLAMDRLAEAATESLRAARMSPAWGTAGLAMIALRPVLERLDASAPEGCDGLRRARAPWTDDAYALCAPGVADEARRASAARLLAGSDDPLRAAYAVVTLGAESATALHDRLRVGPRRETARWLMLLGHGELAARVLGDVDGGR
;
A
#
# COMPACT_ATOMS: atom_id res chain seq x y z
N MET A 1 -6.39 35.45 9.52
CA MET A 1 -6.72 34.51 10.61
C MET A 1 -5.53 33.58 10.77
N SER A 2 -4.92 33.48 11.95
CA SER A 2 -3.79 32.55 12.19
C SER A 2 -4.32 31.14 12.42
N LEU A 3 -3.92 30.17 11.60
CA LEU A 3 -4.26 28.75 11.75
C LEU A 3 -3.31 28.09 12.76
N GLU A 4 -3.85 27.20 13.59
CA GLU A 4 -3.04 26.34 14.47
C GLU A 4 -2.47 25.17 13.67
N CYS A 5 -1.19 24.87 13.88
CA CYS A 5 -0.52 23.76 13.23
C CYS A 5 -1.20 22.44 13.59
N ALA A 6 -1.64 21.70 12.59
CA ALA A 6 -2.33 20.41 12.77
C ALA A 6 -1.49 19.34 13.49
N HIS A 7 -0.15 19.50 13.52
CA HIS A 7 0.76 18.51 14.10
C HIS A 7 1.14 18.80 15.56
N CYS A 8 1.26 20.06 15.96
CA CYS A 8 1.73 20.41 17.31
C CYS A 8 0.99 21.57 17.99
N GLY A 9 -0.09 22.07 17.39
CA GLY A 9 -0.94 23.12 17.97
C GLY A 9 -0.33 24.52 18.02
N THR A 10 0.89 24.73 17.50
CA THR A 10 1.49 26.07 17.44
C THR A 10 0.87 26.92 16.33
N ARG A 11 0.59 28.19 16.60
CA ARG A 11 0.05 29.14 15.60
C ARG A 11 1.06 29.38 14.47
N CYS A 12 0.64 29.14 13.23
CA CYS A 12 1.44 29.40 12.03
C CYS A 12 1.25 30.86 11.60
N ALA A 13 2.36 31.59 11.50
CA ALA A 13 2.34 33.01 11.13
C ALA A 13 1.96 33.26 9.66
N ASP A 14 2.15 32.26 8.79
CA ASP A 14 1.88 32.29 7.36
C ASP A 14 0.51 31.68 6.98
N GLY A 15 -0.28 31.23 7.97
CA GLY A 15 -1.55 30.56 7.72
C GLY A 15 -1.41 29.15 7.13
N SER A 16 -0.21 28.56 7.11
CA SER A 16 -0.01 27.18 6.66
C SER A 16 -0.56 26.15 7.66
N PRO A 17 -1.00 24.97 7.22
CA PRO A 17 -1.50 23.92 8.12
C PRO A 17 -0.39 23.27 8.97
N ARG A 18 0.89 23.54 8.68
CA ARG A 18 2.04 22.97 9.38
C ARG A 18 3.10 24.03 9.67
N CYS A 19 3.52 24.15 10.94
CA CYS A 19 4.52 25.14 11.29
C CYS A 19 5.91 24.76 10.72
N PRO A 20 6.82 25.75 10.52
CA PRO A 20 8.15 25.51 9.97
C PRO A 20 9.01 24.51 10.75
N LYS A 21 8.70 24.31 12.04
CA LYS A 21 9.38 23.30 12.88
C LYS A 21 8.92 21.89 12.53
N CYS A 22 7.62 21.67 12.38
CA CYS A 22 7.06 20.40 11.95
C CYS A 22 7.48 20.06 10.51
N LEU A 23 7.49 21.04 9.61
CA LEU A 23 7.99 20.86 8.24
C LEU A 23 9.47 20.44 8.21
N ARG A 24 10.31 21.00 9.09
CA ARG A 24 11.72 20.59 9.24
C ARG A 24 11.87 19.19 9.85
N ALA A 25 11.08 18.85 10.87
CA ALA A 25 11.10 17.52 11.48
C ALA A 25 10.68 16.41 10.52
N THR A 26 9.81 16.72 9.55
CA THR A 26 9.38 15.80 8.48
C THR A 26 10.20 15.92 7.20
N ASN A 27 11.33 16.64 7.19
CA ASN A 27 12.18 16.90 6.01
C ASN A 27 11.46 17.56 4.81
N LEU A 28 10.34 18.24 5.04
CA LEU A 28 9.57 18.96 4.01
C LEU A 28 10.02 20.42 3.81
N MET A 29 10.94 20.91 4.66
CA MET A 29 11.63 22.19 4.47
C MET A 29 13.14 22.02 4.68
N PRO A 30 13.98 22.64 3.82
CA PRO A 30 15.42 22.67 4.04
C PRO A 30 15.77 23.47 5.30
N VAL A 31 16.71 22.94 6.10
CA VAL A 31 17.28 23.65 7.25
C VAL A 31 18.26 24.68 6.73
N VAL A 32 17.99 25.96 6.98
CA VAL A 32 18.99 27.03 6.82
C VAL A 32 19.85 27.03 8.08
N ASP A 33 21.13 26.73 7.94
CA ASP A 33 22.07 26.70 9.06
C ASP A 33 22.20 28.09 9.69
N ALA A 34 21.94 28.18 11.00
CA ALA A 34 22.18 29.40 11.77
C ALA A 34 23.69 29.60 12.00
N PRO A 35 24.19 30.86 12.02
CA PRO A 35 25.60 31.13 12.25
C PRO A 35 26.03 30.71 13.66
N ALA A 36 27.14 29.97 13.74
CA ALA A 36 27.66 29.39 14.97
C ALA A 36 28.13 30.45 15.99
N PRO A 37 27.85 30.27 17.30
CA PRO A 37 28.40 31.11 18.36
C PRO A 37 29.90 30.83 18.62
N ARG A 38 30.64 31.88 18.99
CA ARG A 38 32.10 31.86 19.25
C ARG A 38 32.46 31.06 20.53
N PRO A 39 33.67 30.47 20.61
CA PRO A 39 33.94 29.34 21.50
C PRO A 39 34.67 29.72 22.81
N ARG A 40 34.41 28.98 23.89
CA ARG A 40 35.41 28.70 24.95
C ARG A 40 35.28 27.27 25.47
N ARG A 41 36.47 26.63 25.63
CA ARG A 41 36.80 25.29 26.19
C ARG A 41 36.82 24.13 25.17
N ALA A 42 37.98 24.00 24.53
CA ALA A 42 38.26 23.22 23.32
C ALA A 42 38.44 21.69 23.46
N ARG A 43 38.26 21.08 24.64
CA ARG A 43 38.55 19.63 24.79
C ARG A 43 37.32 18.71 24.76
N VAL A 44 36.16 19.16 25.22
CA VAL A 44 34.89 18.41 25.10
C VAL A 44 34.28 18.59 23.71
N VAL A 45 34.52 19.75 23.09
CA VAL A 45 34.00 20.10 21.76
C VAL A 45 34.61 19.22 20.67
N VAL A 46 35.88 18.82 20.75
CA VAL A 46 36.47 17.97 19.70
C VAL A 46 35.79 16.60 19.66
N ALA A 47 35.57 15.95 20.81
CA ALA A 47 34.90 14.65 20.85
C ALA A 47 33.44 14.74 20.33
N VAL A 48 32.71 15.78 20.71
CA VAL A 48 31.33 16.00 20.26
C VAL A 48 31.27 16.42 18.79
N VAL A 49 32.22 17.21 18.29
CA VAL A 49 32.31 17.61 16.88
C VAL A 49 32.75 16.44 16.00
N THR A 50 33.67 15.59 16.44
CA THR A 50 34.03 14.37 15.70
C THR A 50 32.84 13.42 15.66
N LEU A 51 32.11 13.25 16.77
CA LEU A 51 30.88 12.44 16.79
C LEU A 51 29.79 13.04 15.90
N LEU A 52 29.58 14.36 15.92
CA LEU A 52 28.62 15.07 15.06
C LEU A 52 29.06 15.12 13.59
N LEU A 53 30.35 15.08 13.28
CA LEU A 53 30.85 14.99 11.92
C LEU A 53 30.75 13.56 11.38
N VAL A 54 30.85 12.54 12.23
CA VAL A 54 30.62 11.14 11.83
C VAL A 54 29.13 10.86 11.68
N VAL A 55 28.30 11.29 12.64
CA VAL A 55 26.84 11.09 12.62
C VAL A 55 26.14 12.05 11.65
N GLY A 56 26.52 13.32 11.64
CA GLY A 56 25.99 14.35 10.73
C GLY A 56 26.60 14.29 9.33
N GLY A 57 27.86 13.86 9.19
CA GLY A 57 28.48 13.63 7.89
C GLY A 57 27.86 12.46 7.12
N GLY A 58 27.38 11.42 7.82
CA GLY A 58 26.59 10.34 7.22
C GLY A 58 25.27 10.85 6.60
N GLY A 59 24.53 11.70 7.33
CA GLY A 59 23.29 12.30 6.85
C GLY A 59 23.48 13.32 5.72
N ALA A 60 24.51 14.17 5.80
CA ALA A 60 24.86 15.14 4.76
C ALA A 60 25.38 14.46 3.48
N TRP A 61 26.18 13.41 3.62
CA TRP A 61 26.64 12.60 2.49
C TRP A 61 25.48 11.84 1.82
N HIS A 62 24.55 11.29 2.61
CA HIS A 62 23.34 10.65 2.08
C HIS A 62 22.45 11.62 1.32
N THR A 63 22.16 12.80 1.89
CA THR A 63 21.33 13.83 1.22
C THR A 63 22.00 14.37 -0.05
N LEU A 64 23.32 14.58 -0.06
CA LEU A 64 24.07 14.97 -1.25
C LEU A 64 24.14 13.87 -2.32
N ARG A 65 24.22 12.59 -1.91
CA ARG A 65 24.18 11.44 -2.83
C ARG A 65 22.78 11.27 -3.45
N SER A 66 21.73 11.43 -2.66
CA SER A 66 20.34 11.42 -3.15
C SER A 66 20.07 12.58 -4.11
N ARG A 67 20.59 13.79 -3.82
CA ARG A 67 20.51 14.94 -4.72
C ARG A 67 21.25 14.73 -6.03
N ARG A 68 22.46 14.17 -6.01
CA ARG A 68 23.21 13.85 -7.25
C ARG A 68 22.57 12.73 -8.07
N ALA A 69 21.79 11.84 -7.44
CA ALA A 69 20.97 10.86 -8.14
C ALA A 69 19.73 11.51 -8.79
N LEU A 70 19.14 12.52 -8.14
CA LEU A 70 18.03 13.32 -8.67
C LEU A 70 18.48 14.27 -9.79
N ASP A 71 19.67 14.89 -9.69
CA ASP A 71 20.21 15.83 -10.69
C ASP A 71 20.62 15.15 -12.01
N ARG A 72 20.71 13.82 -12.04
CA ARG A 72 20.95 13.05 -13.27
C ARG A 72 19.67 12.65 -14.01
N VAL A 73 18.50 12.91 -13.43
CA VAL A 73 17.23 12.76 -14.14
C VAL A 73 17.05 14.05 -14.95
N ARG A 74 17.35 13.98 -16.25
CA ARG A 74 16.98 15.07 -17.17
C ARG A 74 15.48 15.36 -16.98
N PRO A 75 15.02 16.62 -17.05
CA PRO A 75 13.60 16.91 -17.11
C PRO A 75 13.04 16.20 -18.34
N ILE A 76 12.36 15.08 -18.11
CA ILE A 76 11.61 14.36 -19.13
C ILE A 76 10.45 15.29 -19.50
N PRO A 77 10.18 15.52 -20.80
CA PRO A 77 9.06 16.33 -21.23
C PRO A 77 7.78 15.91 -20.49
N THR A 78 7.13 16.86 -19.83
CA THR A 78 5.83 16.68 -19.18
C THR A 78 4.76 16.42 -20.24
N GLU A 79 4.72 15.20 -20.78
CA GLU A 79 3.49 14.66 -21.32
C GLU A 79 2.56 14.38 -20.15
N VAL A 80 1.75 15.40 -19.85
CA VAL A 80 0.65 15.35 -18.90
C VAL A 80 -0.18 14.08 -19.14
N ALA A 81 -0.34 13.26 -18.10
CA ALA A 81 -1.53 12.42 -17.94
C ALA A 81 -1.72 12.11 -16.45
N PRO A 82 -2.96 11.96 -15.92
CA PRO A 82 -4.26 11.97 -16.61
C PRO A 82 -5.31 12.95 -15.99
N GLN A 83 -6.26 13.39 -16.81
CA GLN A 83 -7.48 14.13 -16.42
C GLN A 83 -7.28 15.52 -15.79
N ALA A 84 -6.72 16.46 -16.56
CA ALA A 84 -6.96 17.88 -16.30
C ALA A 84 -8.45 18.19 -16.58
N ASN A 85 -9.29 18.22 -15.52
CA ASN A 85 -10.24 19.30 -15.20
C ASN A 85 -11.32 18.91 -14.17
N ASP A 86 -11.65 17.62 -13.99
CA ASP A 86 -12.39 17.08 -12.83
C ASP A 86 -12.32 15.53 -12.92
N PRO A 87 -11.76 14.82 -11.92
CA PRO A 87 -11.59 13.36 -11.98
C PRO A 87 -12.90 12.57 -11.87
N LEU A 88 -14.05 13.24 -11.64
CA LEU A 88 -15.36 12.65 -11.39
C LEU A 88 -16.44 13.10 -12.40
N VAL A 89 -16.08 13.19 -13.68
CA VAL A 89 -17.03 13.51 -14.76
C VAL A 89 -17.59 12.23 -15.37
N ALA A 90 -18.91 12.17 -15.52
CA ALA A 90 -19.59 11.08 -16.20
C ALA A 90 -19.52 11.28 -17.72
N GLY A 91 -18.96 10.31 -18.44
CA GLY A 91 -19.00 10.27 -19.89
C GLY A 91 -20.33 9.73 -20.44
N ALA A 92 -20.32 9.41 -21.73
CA ALA A 92 -21.50 8.94 -22.45
C ALA A 92 -21.94 7.54 -21.99
N GLU A 93 -21.02 6.67 -21.57
CA GLU A 93 -21.33 5.27 -21.22
C GLU A 93 -22.08 5.16 -19.89
N LEU A 94 -21.95 6.17 -19.04
CA LEU A 94 -22.62 6.22 -17.75
C LEU A 94 -24.03 6.83 -17.81
N GLN A 95 -24.46 7.44 -18.93
CA GLN A 95 -25.72 8.21 -18.99
C GLN A 95 -26.97 7.39 -18.63
N GLU A 96 -27.06 6.15 -19.11
CA GLU A 96 -28.18 5.26 -18.77
C GLU A 96 -28.18 4.91 -17.27
N VAL A 97 -27.00 4.64 -16.71
CA VAL A 97 -26.82 4.31 -15.29
C VAL A 97 -27.16 5.53 -14.43
N VAL A 98 -26.70 6.71 -14.81
CA VAL A 98 -27.02 7.99 -14.17
C VAL A 98 -28.51 8.26 -14.20
N ALA A 99 -29.20 7.99 -15.31
CA ALA A 99 -30.65 8.14 -15.39
C ALA A 99 -31.38 7.21 -14.42
N ARG A 100 -30.92 5.96 -14.27
CA ARG A 100 -31.46 5.00 -13.30
C ARG A 100 -31.21 5.41 -11.85
N VAL A 101 -30.06 6.00 -11.53
CA VAL A 101 -29.80 6.57 -10.21
C VAL A 101 -30.69 7.78 -9.98
N ARG A 102 -30.71 8.74 -10.92
CA ARG A 102 -31.51 9.98 -10.82
C ARG A 102 -33.02 9.74 -10.67
N ALA A 103 -33.53 8.62 -11.17
CA ALA A 103 -34.93 8.23 -11.03
C ALA A 103 -35.36 7.99 -9.57
N GLU A 104 -34.43 7.73 -8.66
CA GLU A 104 -34.73 7.58 -7.23
C GLU A 104 -35.03 8.93 -6.56
N ARG A 105 -36.05 8.93 -5.69
CA ARG A 105 -36.67 10.16 -5.18
C ARG A 105 -35.81 10.93 -4.20
N ASP A 106 -35.09 10.24 -3.32
CA ASP A 106 -34.29 10.86 -2.26
C ASP A 106 -32.79 10.53 -2.39
N PRO A 107 -31.89 11.37 -1.81
CA PRO A 107 -30.44 11.18 -1.91
C PRO A 107 -29.93 9.83 -1.35
N VAL A 108 -30.59 9.27 -0.34
CA VAL A 108 -30.20 8.00 0.29
C VAL A 108 -30.55 6.83 -0.64
N ALA A 109 -31.74 6.86 -1.23
CA ALA A 109 -32.16 5.92 -2.25
C ALA A 109 -31.24 5.98 -3.49
N ARG A 110 -30.82 7.19 -3.91
CA ARG A 110 -29.82 7.37 -4.98
C ARG A 110 -28.46 6.77 -4.63
N ALA A 111 -27.95 7.04 -3.43
CA ALA A 111 -26.68 6.47 -2.94
C ALA A 111 -26.73 4.94 -2.91
N ARG A 112 -27.81 4.37 -2.36
CA ARG A 112 -28.04 2.92 -2.35
C ARG A 112 -28.11 2.36 -3.76
N ARG A 113 -28.88 2.99 -4.65
CA ARG A 113 -29.05 2.54 -6.03
C ARG A 113 -27.74 2.56 -6.81
N ALA A 114 -26.92 3.61 -6.66
CA ALA A 114 -25.60 3.67 -7.28
C ALA A 114 -24.70 2.53 -6.79
N ALA A 115 -24.67 2.28 -5.48
CA ALA A 115 -23.90 1.18 -4.88
C ALA A 115 -24.37 -0.19 -5.39
N GLU A 116 -25.68 -0.43 -5.40
CA GLU A 116 -26.29 -1.67 -5.90
C GLU A 116 -25.96 -1.93 -7.38
N LEU A 117 -26.07 -0.92 -8.25
CA LEU A 117 -25.81 -1.07 -9.68
C LEU A 117 -24.34 -1.44 -9.94
N VAL A 118 -23.40 -0.78 -9.26
CA VAL A 118 -21.97 -1.11 -9.35
C VAL A 118 -21.70 -2.51 -8.79
N HIS A 119 -22.30 -2.87 -7.65
CA HIS A 119 -22.14 -4.19 -7.05
C HIS A 119 -22.69 -5.31 -7.93
N GLN A 120 -23.91 -5.15 -8.46
CA GLN A 120 -24.53 -6.08 -9.41
C GLN A 120 -23.69 -6.24 -10.67
N ARG A 121 -23.17 -5.13 -11.23
CA ARG A 121 -22.31 -5.16 -12.41
C ARG A 121 -21.01 -5.92 -12.15
N ARG A 122 -20.43 -5.77 -10.95
CA ARG A 122 -19.26 -6.52 -10.49
C ARG A 122 -19.54 -8.01 -10.30
N GLN A 123 -20.75 -8.38 -9.90
CA GLN A 123 -21.17 -9.76 -9.73
C GLN A 123 -21.59 -10.46 -11.04
N ALA A 124 -21.95 -9.70 -12.07
CA ALA A 124 -22.49 -10.22 -13.32
C ALA A 124 -21.54 -11.13 -14.13
N GLY A 125 -20.26 -11.22 -13.76
CA GLY A 125 -19.29 -12.22 -14.21
C GLY A 125 -19.37 -12.62 -15.68
N VAL A 126 -18.62 -11.94 -16.55
CA VAL A 126 -18.53 -12.33 -17.96
C VAL A 126 -17.31 -13.22 -18.17
N VAL A 127 -17.51 -14.43 -18.69
CA VAL A 127 -16.43 -15.32 -19.14
C VAL A 127 -15.85 -14.73 -20.43
N GLY A 128 -14.68 -14.11 -20.33
CA GLY A 128 -13.92 -13.58 -21.45
C GLY A 128 -12.56 -13.08 -20.98
N GLU A 129 -11.56 -13.08 -21.85
CA GLU A 129 -10.25 -12.45 -21.58
C GLU A 129 -10.50 -10.97 -21.28
N GLY A 130 -10.52 -10.61 -19.99
CA GLY A 130 -10.82 -9.26 -19.58
C GLY A 130 -9.80 -8.30 -20.17
N GLU A 131 -10.28 -7.30 -20.91
CA GLU A 131 -9.47 -6.25 -21.50
C GLU A 131 -8.52 -5.69 -20.43
N ALA A 132 -7.22 -5.92 -20.62
CA ALA A 132 -6.19 -5.55 -19.66
C ALA A 132 -5.88 -4.06 -19.80
N VAL A 133 -6.82 -3.20 -19.43
CA VAL A 133 -6.58 -1.76 -19.47
C VAL A 133 -5.92 -1.34 -18.16
N PRO A 134 -4.66 -0.84 -18.19
CA PRO A 134 -3.95 -0.45 -16.99
C PRO A 134 -4.58 0.81 -16.38
N PRO A 135 -4.59 0.97 -15.05
CA PRO A 135 -4.90 2.23 -14.43
C PRO A 135 -3.90 3.34 -14.83
N PRO A 136 -4.32 4.61 -14.70
CA PRO A 136 -5.58 5.06 -14.12
C PRO A 136 -6.74 5.00 -15.13
N ARG A 137 -7.86 4.44 -14.70
CA ARG A 137 -9.06 4.26 -15.53
C ARG A 137 -10.00 5.45 -15.35
N SER A 138 -10.68 5.87 -16.42
CA SER A 138 -11.83 6.78 -16.30
C SER A 138 -13.03 6.04 -15.69
N PRO A 139 -13.99 6.74 -15.05
CA PRO A 139 -15.22 6.13 -14.55
C PRO A 139 -15.96 5.27 -15.61
N ASP A 140 -16.10 5.77 -16.84
CA ASP A 140 -16.69 5.01 -17.97
C ASP A 140 -15.94 3.70 -18.23
N LEU A 141 -14.61 3.77 -18.30
CA LEU A 141 -13.78 2.60 -18.51
C LEU A 141 -13.90 1.60 -17.35
N VAL A 142 -13.93 2.07 -16.10
CA VAL A 142 -14.17 1.20 -14.94
C VAL A 142 -15.50 0.46 -15.09
N TRP A 143 -16.58 1.17 -15.43
CA TRP A 143 -17.91 0.57 -15.63
C TRP A 143 -17.91 -0.50 -16.73
N ARG A 144 -17.18 -0.25 -17.82
CA ARG A 144 -17.05 -1.18 -18.95
C ARG A 144 -16.35 -2.48 -18.56
N VAL A 145 -15.20 -2.40 -17.88
CA VAL A 145 -14.34 -3.56 -17.57
C VAL A 145 -14.74 -4.29 -16.28
N LEU A 146 -15.61 -3.68 -15.46
CA LEU A 146 -16.00 -4.21 -14.14
C LEU A 146 -16.43 -5.70 -14.13
N PRO A 147 -17.18 -6.23 -15.13
CA PRO A 147 -17.60 -7.64 -15.13
C PRO A 147 -16.49 -8.64 -15.46
N SER A 148 -15.44 -8.22 -16.18
CA SER A 148 -14.37 -9.09 -16.69
C SER A 148 -13.04 -8.86 -15.98
N ALA A 149 -12.93 -7.80 -15.18
CA ALA A 149 -11.71 -7.42 -14.46
C ALA A 149 -11.96 -7.23 -12.95
N ARG A 150 -12.93 -7.96 -12.36
CA ARG A 150 -13.38 -7.80 -10.96
C ARG A 150 -12.24 -7.70 -9.92
N GLU A 151 -11.19 -8.49 -10.08
CA GLU A 151 -10.05 -8.55 -9.14
C GLU A 151 -9.00 -7.46 -9.41
N ARG A 152 -9.04 -6.82 -10.59
CA ARG A 152 -8.11 -5.76 -11.03
C ARG A 152 -8.66 -4.34 -10.85
N VAL A 153 -9.94 -4.21 -10.48
CA VAL A 153 -10.57 -2.92 -10.16
C VAL A 153 -10.35 -2.63 -8.67
N SER A 154 -9.65 -1.54 -8.38
CA SER A 154 -9.34 -1.11 -7.00
C SER A 154 -10.56 -0.50 -6.29
N THR A 155 -10.49 -0.38 -4.97
CA THR A 155 -11.50 0.38 -4.21
C THR A 155 -11.53 1.86 -4.60
N LEU A 156 -10.40 2.45 -5.01
CA LEU A 156 -10.35 3.82 -5.55
C LEU A 156 -11.13 3.93 -6.88
N ASP A 157 -10.94 2.99 -7.80
CA ASP A 157 -11.67 2.94 -9.07
C ASP A 157 -13.19 2.85 -8.82
N LEU A 158 -13.61 1.98 -7.90
CA LEU A 158 -15.02 1.84 -7.51
C LEU A 158 -15.57 3.10 -6.85
N ALA A 159 -14.81 3.72 -5.94
CA ALA A 159 -15.21 4.97 -5.27
C ALA A 159 -15.34 6.13 -6.25
N ARG A 160 -14.41 6.26 -7.19
CA ARG A 160 -14.51 7.25 -8.26
C ARG A 160 -15.74 7.02 -9.14
N LEU A 161 -16.01 5.78 -9.53
CA LEU A 161 -17.20 5.44 -10.32
C LEU A 161 -18.50 5.79 -9.57
N VAL A 162 -18.65 5.37 -8.31
CA VAL A 162 -19.86 5.67 -7.51
C VAL A 162 -20.02 7.17 -7.28
N ALA A 163 -18.94 7.88 -6.92
CA ALA A 163 -18.99 9.34 -6.73
C ALA A 163 -19.37 10.06 -8.03
N THR A 164 -18.85 9.64 -9.18
CA THR A 164 -19.23 10.18 -10.49
C THR A 164 -20.72 9.97 -10.78
N LEU A 165 -21.26 8.78 -10.53
CA LEU A 165 -22.68 8.49 -10.74
C LEU A 165 -23.57 9.39 -9.87
N LEU A 166 -23.21 9.60 -8.60
CA LEU A 166 -23.97 10.43 -7.67
C LEU A 166 -23.88 11.92 -8.02
N ARG A 167 -22.68 12.43 -8.32
CA ARG A 167 -22.48 13.81 -8.78
C ARG A 167 -23.27 14.09 -10.06
N ALA A 168 -23.24 13.17 -11.02
CA ALA A 168 -24.01 13.29 -12.25
C ALA A 168 -25.53 13.18 -12.02
N ALA A 169 -25.97 12.43 -11.01
CA ALA A 169 -27.37 12.35 -10.60
C ALA A 169 -27.87 13.61 -9.86
N GLY A 170 -26.95 14.50 -9.45
CA GLY A 170 -27.25 15.78 -8.77
C GLY A 170 -26.97 15.77 -7.27
N ASP A 171 -26.36 14.70 -6.72
CA ASP A 171 -26.01 14.61 -5.31
C ASP A 171 -24.57 15.06 -5.04
N PRO A 172 -24.31 15.80 -3.95
CA PRO A 172 -22.96 16.12 -3.53
C PRO A 172 -22.27 14.87 -2.97
N ALA A 173 -21.47 14.21 -3.81
CA ALA A 173 -20.66 13.06 -3.42
C ALA A 173 -19.17 13.35 -3.53
N ALA A 174 -18.39 12.82 -2.58
CA ALA A 174 -16.93 12.94 -2.57
C ALA A 174 -16.28 11.58 -2.27
N VAL A 175 -15.13 11.33 -2.90
CA VAL A 175 -14.28 10.18 -2.54
C VAL A 175 -13.61 10.48 -1.20
N ALA A 176 -13.50 9.47 -0.34
CA ALA A 176 -12.81 9.59 0.94
C ALA A 176 -11.89 8.40 1.16
N GLU A 177 -10.73 8.65 1.76
CA GLU A 177 -9.88 7.60 2.32
C GLU A 177 -10.45 7.18 3.67
N ARG A 178 -10.54 5.88 3.90
CA ARG A 178 -10.84 5.34 5.22
C ARG A 178 -9.60 5.42 6.11
N THR A 179 -9.74 6.06 7.27
CA THR A 179 -8.61 6.39 8.16
C THR A 179 -8.52 5.50 9.39
N ALA A 180 -9.57 4.72 9.67
CA ALA A 180 -9.56 3.65 10.65
C ALA A 180 -10.25 2.42 10.07
N PRO A 181 -10.01 1.22 10.61
CA PRO A 181 -10.66 0.04 10.10
C PRO A 181 -12.17 0.03 10.43
N ALA A 182 -12.96 -0.69 9.64
CA ALA A 182 -14.40 -0.91 9.86
C ALA A 182 -14.62 -1.79 11.08
N ARG A 183 -13.60 -2.57 11.44
CA ARG A 183 -13.55 -3.40 12.64
C ARG A 183 -12.23 -3.17 13.32
N SER A 184 -12.23 -3.11 14.66
CA SER A 184 -11.02 -2.85 15.44
C SER A 184 -9.90 -3.87 15.25
N ASP A 185 -10.18 -5.03 14.66
CA ASP A 185 -9.24 -6.14 14.45
C ASP A 185 -8.68 -6.24 13.01
N GLU A 186 -9.02 -5.30 12.13
CA GLU A 186 -8.55 -5.24 10.73
C GLU A 186 -7.69 -4.01 10.46
N PRO A 187 -6.87 -3.99 9.39
CA PRO A 187 -6.18 -2.78 8.95
C PRO A 187 -7.15 -1.80 8.26
N ALA A 188 -6.79 -0.51 8.24
CA ALA A 188 -7.51 0.47 7.41
C ALA A 188 -7.33 0.16 5.92
N ASP A 189 -6.16 -0.36 5.54
CA ASP A 189 -5.84 -0.85 4.20
C ASP A 189 -5.49 -2.36 4.23
N PRO A 190 -6.43 -3.26 3.88
CA PRO A 190 -6.16 -4.69 3.82
C PRO A 190 -5.23 -5.08 2.66
N THR A 191 -5.09 -4.24 1.64
CA THR A 191 -4.15 -4.43 0.52
C THR A 191 -2.72 -4.03 0.90
N GLY A 192 -2.62 -3.09 1.85
CA GLY A 192 -1.42 -2.54 2.42
C GLY A 192 -0.58 -1.65 1.51
N MET A 193 -1.15 -1.14 0.41
CA MET A 193 -0.44 -0.29 -0.55
C MET A 193 -1.22 0.93 -1.06
N LEU A 194 -2.52 0.84 -1.28
CA LEU A 194 -3.31 1.91 -1.90
C LEU A 194 -4.33 2.60 -0.99
N GLY A 195 -4.45 2.16 0.26
CA GLY A 195 -5.55 2.60 1.11
C GLY A 195 -6.86 1.88 0.80
N SER A 196 -7.86 2.12 1.65
CA SER A 196 -9.25 1.77 1.36
C SER A 196 -10.04 3.04 1.12
N PHE A 197 -10.87 3.06 0.08
CA PHE A 197 -11.66 4.23 -0.29
C PHE A 197 -13.16 3.95 -0.18
N VAL A 198 -13.89 4.98 0.19
CA VAL A 198 -15.35 5.00 0.33
C VAL A 198 -15.90 6.24 -0.37
N VAL A 199 -17.23 6.34 -0.51
CA VAL A 199 -17.88 7.56 -1.02
C VAL A 199 -18.74 8.19 0.07
N ARG A 200 -18.47 9.46 0.39
CA ARG A 200 -19.34 10.26 1.26
C ARG A 200 -20.51 10.81 0.44
N ALA A 201 -21.73 10.53 0.85
CA ALA A 201 -22.97 10.98 0.22
C ALA A 201 -23.95 11.48 1.30
N GLY A 202 -23.96 12.80 1.54
CA GLY A 202 -24.68 13.39 2.67
C GLY A 202 -24.21 12.81 4.01
N ASP A 203 -25.16 12.40 4.87
CA ASP A 203 -24.90 11.80 6.19
C ASP A 203 -24.54 10.30 6.13
N HIS A 204 -24.26 9.78 4.94
CA HIS A 204 -23.97 8.37 4.71
C HIS A 204 -22.62 8.17 4.02
N VAL A 205 -22.07 6.98 4.21
CA VAL A 205 -20.87 6.48 3.54
C VAL A 205 -21.23 5.22 2.76
N VAL A 206 -20.88 5.20 1.48
CA VAL A 206 -20.97 4.02 0.62
C VAL A 206 -19.65 3.24 0.74
N GLU A 207 -19.72 2.04 1.30
CA GLU A 207 -18.62 1.07 1.34
C GLU A 207 -18.58 0.32 0.00
N VAL A 208 -17.77 0.83 -0.92
CA VAL A 208 -17.79 0.43 -2.34
C VAL A 208 -17.33 -0.99 -2.60
N ALA A 209 -16.56 -1.58 -1.68
CA ALA A 209 -16.13 -2.97 -1.76
C ALA A 209 -17.32 -3.93 -1.62
N ASP A 210 -18.24 -3.62 -0.71
CA ASP A 210 -19.38 -4.47 -0.34
C ASP A 210 -20.70 -3.97 -0.93
N GLY A 211 -20.72 -2.75 -1.47
CA GLY A 211 -21.94 -2.12 -1.98
C GLY A 211 -22.92 -1.73 -0.88
N THR A 212 -22.45 -1.57 0.36
CA THR A 212 -23.30 -1.27 1.52
C THR A 212 -23.30 0.23 1.82
N LEU A 213 -24.38 0.68 2.47
CA LEU A 213 -24.55 2.07 2.91
C LEU A 213 -24.55 2.10 4.43
N THR A 214 -23.68 2.91 5.02
CA THR A 214 -23.52 3.05 6.47
C THR A 214 -23.66 4.50 6.89
N ALA A 215 -23.98 4.73 8.17
CA ALA A 215 -24.04 6.09 8.70
C ALA A 215 -22.62 6.69 8.73
N GLN A 216 -22.46 7.94 8.29
CA GLN A 216 -21.15 8.59 8.23
C GLN A 216 -20.42 8.57 9.59
N ALA A 217 -21.15 8.73 10.70
CA ALA A 217 -20.60 8.72 12.05
C ALA A 217 -19.99 7.37 12.48
N SER A 218 -20.32 6.28 11.77
CA SER A 218 -19.81 4.94 12.07
C SER A 218 -18.52 4.57 11.32
N VAL A 219 -18.08 5.41 10.37
CA VAL A 219 -16.89 5.15 9.56
C VAL A 219 -15.90 6.29 9.73
N ALA A 220 -14.70 6.00 10.22
CA ALA A 220 -13.62 6.97 10.25
C ALA A 220 -13.03 7.15 8.84
N HIS A 221 -13.14 8.35 8.29
CA HIS A 221 -12.69 8.67 6.94
C HIS A 221 -12.21 10.13 6.83
N GLN A 222 -11.45 10.41 5.78
CA GLN A 222 -11.02 11.73 5.36
C GLN A 222 -11.45 11.92 3.91
N SER A 223 -12.34 12.89 3.67
CA SER A 223 -12.73 13.27 2.31
C SER A 223 -11.52 13.84 1.58
N LEU A 224 -11.34 13.41 0.34
CA LEU A 224 -10.29 13.91 -0.54
C LEU A 224 -10.82 15.11 -1.31
N ASP A 225 -10.06 16.20 -1.32
CA ASP A 225 -10.28 17.25 -2.30
C ASP A 225 -9.81 16.82 -3.71
N ASN A 226 -9.95 17.70 -4.71
CA ASN A 226 -9.57 17.36 -6.09
C ASN A 226 -8.07 17.12 -6.26
N ALA A 227 -7.22 17.82 -5.51
CA ALA A 227 -5.77 17.65 -5.57
C ALA A 227 -5.35 16.33 -4.90
N GLU A 228 -5.91 16.04 -3.73
CA GLU A 228 -5.68 14.79 -3.00
C GLU A 228 -6.20 13.59 -3.79
N LEU A 229 -7.37 13.70 -4.44
CA LEU A 229 -7.90 12.66 -5.32
C LEU A 229 -7.01 12.45 -6.55
N ALA A 230 -6.49 13.52 -7.16
CA ALA A 230 -5.50 13.40 -8.22
C ALA A 230 -4.22 12.69 -7.72
N GLY A 231 -3.78 13.00 -6.50
CA GLY A 231 -2.66 12.32 -5.85
C GLY A 231 -2.91 10.82 -5.64
N ALA A 232 -4.10 10.43 -5.19
CA ALA A 232 -4.48 9.03 -5.06
C ALA A 232 -4.49 8.29 -6.41
N ILE A 233 -4.98 8.95 -7.47
CA ILE A 233 -4.94 8.42 -8.84
C ILE A 233 -3.49 8.25 -9.32
N SER A 234 -2.62 9.23 -9.05
CA SER A 234 -1.19 9.14 -9.34
C SER A 234 -0.50 8.01 -8.58
N ALA A 235 -0.84 7.77 -7.31
CA ALA A 235 -0.32 6.65 -6.54
C ALA A 235 -0.69 5.30 -7.18
N GLN A 236 -1.95 5.13 -7.59
CA GLN A 236 -2.41 3.93 -8.29
C GLN A 236 -1.69 3.74 -9.64
N ALA A 237 -1.56 4.80 -10.43
CA ALA A 237 -0.82 4.77 -11.70
C ALA A 237 0.65 4.41 -11.51
N ALA A 238 1.28 4.95 -10.46
CA ALA A 238 2.67 4.68 -10.12
C ALA A 238 2.90 3.21 -9.78
N LEU A 239 2.04 2.63 -8.94
CA LEU A 239 2.11 1.21 -8.58
C LEU A 239 1.91 0.31 -9.78
N GLU A 240 0.93 0.62 -10.64
CA GLU A 240 0.73 -0.15 -11.86
C GLU A 240 1.95 -0.10 -12.77
N LEU A 241 2.52 1.08 -13.03
CA LEU A 241 3.72 1.18 -13.88
C LEU A 241 4.89 0.42 -13.25
N ALA A 242 5.07 0.52 -11.93
CA ALA A 242 6.13 -0.16 -11.22
C ALA A 242 5.99 -1.70 -11.31
N THR A 243 4.77 -2.22 -11.14
CA THR A 243 4.54 -3.66 -11.19
C THR A 243 4.44 -4.18 -12.61
N SER A 244 3.97 -3.39 -13.58
CA SER A 244 3.73 -3.78 -14.98
C SER A 244 4.97 -3.77 -15.89
N GLN A 245 6.17 -3.40 -15.39
CA GLN A 245 7.37 -3.08 -16.20
C GLN A 245 7.19 -1.84 -17.08
N GLY A 246 6.33 -0.91 -16.66
CA GLY A 246 6.22 0.39 -17.29
C GLY A 246 7.50 1.23 -17.12
N PRO A 247 7.57 2.41 -17.78
CA PRO A 247 8.74 3.28 -17.69
C PRO A 247 9.04 3.68 -16.25
N ARG A 248 10.21 3.24 -15.76
CA ARG A 248 10.71 3.44 -14.39
C ARG A 248 10.60 4.88 -13.91
N ASP A 249 11.09 5.81 -14.73
CA ASP A 249 11.11 7.23 -14.39
C ASP A 249 9.69 7.80 -14.25
N ARG A 250 8.73 7.29 -15.04
CA ARG A 250 7.32 7.72 -15.00
C ARG A 250 6.62 7.19 -13.75
N ALA A 251 6.90 5.96 -13.33
CA ALA A 251 6.40 5.42 -12.06
C ALA A 251 6.86 6.28 -10.88
N LEU A 252 8.15 6.64 -10.86
CA LEU A 252 8.72 7.51 -9.82
C LEU A 252 8.16 8.93 -9.84
N GLN A 253 7.95 9.48 -11.03
CA GLN A 253 7.32 10.79 -11.21
C GLN A 253 5.91 10.80 -10.63
N TYR A 254 5.07 9.81 -10.97
CA TYR A 254 3.71 9.72 -10.41
C TYR A 254 3.70 9.47 -8.91
N ALA A 255 4.59 8.63 -8.39
CA ALA A 255 4.69 8.39 -6.96
C ALA A 255 5.10 9.66 -6.19
N SER A 256 5.99 10.47 -6.77
CA SER A 256 6.41 11.74 -6.17
C SER A 256 5.28 12.77 -6.20
N ALA A 257 4.62 12.91 -7.36
CA ALA A 257 3.45 13.79 -7.50
C ALA A 257 2.31 13.41 -6.53
N ALA A 258 2.11 12.11 -6.28
CA ALA A 258 1.14 11.64 -5.30
C ALA A 258 1.46 12.12 -3.87
N VAL A 259 2.73 12.06 -3.46
CA VAL A 259 3.17 12.54 -2.14
C VAL A 259 3.01 14.05 -2.01
N ASP A 260 3.31 14.81 -3.06
CA ASP A 260 3.17 16.26 -3.06
C ASP A 260 1.70 16.70 -2.98
N ALA A 261 0.82 15.99 -3.71
CA ALA A 261 -0.61 16.31 -3.78
C ALA A 261 -1.42 15.78 -2.58
N TRP A 262 -0.95 14.73 -1.89
CA TRP A 262 -1.71 14.03 -0.85
C TRP A 262 -0.90 13.81 0.45
N GLY A 263 -0.08 14.79 0.83
CA GLY A 263 0.88 14.68 1.95
C GLY A 263 0.29 14.54 3.37
N ALA A 264 -1.03 14.62 3.54
CA ALA A 264 -1.69 14.39 4.82
C ALA A 264 -1.90 12.89 5.13
N SER A 265 -1.90 12.03 4.10
CA SER A 265 -2.12 10.59 4.24
C SER A 265 -0.80 9.81 4.24
N PRO A 266 -0.72 8.67 4.97
CA PRO A 266 0.40 7.73 4.83
C PRO A 266 0.41 6.99 3.48
N THR A 267 -0.75 6.89 2.81
CA THR A 267 -0.94 6.07 1.60
C THR A 267 0.00 6.41 0.44
N PRO A 268 0.22 7.67 0.03
CA PRO A 268 1.14 7.95 -1.07
C PRO A 268 2.60 7.61 -0.73
N LEU A 269 2.98 7.64 0.55
CA LEU A 269 4.31 7.17 1.00
C LEU A 269 4.42 5.64 0.94
N LEU A 270 3.37 4.90 1.32
CA LEU A 270 3.31 3.44 1.15
C LEU A 270 3.46 3.05 -0.32
N ALA A 271 2.71 3.72 -1.21
CA ALA A 271 2.78 3.51 -2.64
C ALA A 271 4.18 3.81 -3.19
N ARG A 272 4.77 4.96 -2.84
CA ARG A 272 6.10 5.34 -3.29
C ARG A 272 7.19 4.40 -2.77
N ALA A 273 7.08 3.94 -1.53
CA ALA A 273 7.98 2.92 -0.99
C ALA A 273 7.96 1.64 -1.83
N ARG A 274 6.79 1.16 -2.27
CA ARG A 274 6.72 0.02 -3.19
C ARG A 274 7.35 0.32 -4.53
N VAL A 275 7.12 1.50 -5.10
CA VAL A 275 7.76 1.90 -6.37
C VAL A 275 9.29 1.90 -6.22
N TRP A 276 9.84 2.39 -5.11
CA TRP A 276 11.28 2.33 -4.86
C TRP A 276 11.83 0.90 -4.88
N ILE A 277 11.10 -0.06 -4.30
CA ILE A 277 11.49 -1.47 -4.29
C ILE A 277 11.49 -2.04 -5.72
N GLU A 278 10.41 -1.84 -6.47
CA GLU A 278 10.23 -2.43 -7.80
C GLU A 278 11.15 -1.81 -8.86
N VAL A 279 11.29 -0.48 -8.82
CA VAL A 279 12.03 0.30 -9.83
C VAL A 279 13.49 0.51 -9.45
N GLY A 280 13.77 0.79 -8.19
CA GLY A 280 15.10 1.08 -7.67
C GLY A 280 15.92 -0.15 -7.27
N GLY A 281 15.28 -1.33 -7.16
CA GLY A 281 15.93 -2.55 -6.71
C GLY A 281 16.58 -2.37 -5.34
N SER A 282 17.80 -2.89 -5.17
CA SER A 282 18.54 -2.75 -3.90
C SER A 282 18.83 -1.30 -3.51
N SER A 283 19.04 -0.41 -4.51
CA SER A 283 19.31 1.00 -4.25
C SER A 283 18.09 1.81 -3.77
N GLY A 284 16.88 1.27 -3.97
CA GLY A 284 15.64 1.88 -3.50
C GLY A 284 15.24 1.51 -2.07
N LEU A 285 15.88 0.51 -1.45
CA LEU A 285 15.45 -0.02 -0.16
C LEU A 285 15.59 0.98 0.99
N ASP A 286 16.67 1.78 1.02
CA ASP A 286 16.84 2.82 2.04
C ASP A 286 15.79 3.94 1.90
N LEU A 287 15.44 4.31 0.66
CA LEU A 287 14.39 5.28 0.38
C LEU A 287 13.01 4.74 0.77
N ALA A 288 12.75 3.45 0.48
CA ALA A 288 11.54 2.78 0.89
C ALA A 288 11.40 2.72 2.42
N ASP A 289 12.44 2.34 3.17
CA ASP A 289 12.41 2.33 4.64
C ASP A 289 12.19 3.75 5.20
N SER A 290 12.80 4.77 4.59
CA SER A 290 12.57 6.18 4.97
C SER A 290 11.10 6.59 4.78
N ASP A 291 10.51 6.30 3.62
CA ASP A 291 9.10 6.62 3.32
C ASP A 291 8.15 5.88 4.28
N LEU A 292 8.45 4.63 4.62
CA LEU A 292 7.63 3.83 5.52
C LEU A 292 7.71 4.30 6.97
N ARG A 293 8.87 4.75 7.44
CA ARG A 293 8.98 5.41 8.76
C ARG A 293 8.17 6.71 8.79
N ALA A 294 8.20 7.50 7.72
CA ALA A 294 7.39 8.70 7.62
C ALA A 294 5.88 8.38 7.59
N ALA A 295 5.48 7.32 6.88
CA ALA A 295 4.09 6.84 6.86
C ALA A 295 3.62 6.43 8.26
N ILE A 296 4.41 5.62 8.98
CA ILE A 296 4.12 5.22 10.38
C ILE A 296 4.04 6.45 11.30
N ALA A 297 4.90 7.45 11.10
CA ALA A 297 4.86 8.68 11.89
C ALA A 297 3.62 9.54 11.61
N LEU A 298 3.03 9.48 10.40
CA LEU A 298 1.76 10.14 10.09
C LEU A 298 0.58 9.39 10.71
N ARG A 299 0.58 8.06 10.61
CA ARG A 299 -0.46 7.19 11.18
C ARG A 299 0.16 5.84 11.53
N ASP A 300 0.08 5.49 12.82
CA ASP A 300 0.51 4.17 13.32
C ASP A 300 -0.48 3.11 12.83
N ASP A 301 -0.19 2.52 11.66
CA ASP A 301 -1.07 1.59 10.97
C ASP A 301 -0.38 0.23 10.74
N PRO A 302 -1.08 -0.90 10.99
CA PRO A 302 -0.55 -2.25 10.79
C PRO A 302 -0.02 -2.50 9.36
N ALA A 303 -0.63 -1.92 8.34
CA ALA A 303 -0.18 -2.10 6.95
C ALA A 303 1.18 -1.45 6.71
N ALA A 304 1.42 -0.27 7.30
CA ALA A 304 2.70 0.41 7.20
C ALA A 304 3.82 -0.37 7.88
N HIS A 305 3.54 -0.96 9.06
CA HIS A 305 4.46 -1.87 9.73
C HIS A 305 4.78 -3.11 8.91
N LEU A 306 3.77 -3.77 8.32
CA LEU A 306 4.03 -4.96 7.49
C LEU A 306 4.80 -4.61 6.21
N ALA A 307 4.47 -3.50 5.55
CA ALA A 307 5.22 -3.01 4.40
C ALA A 307 6.69 -2.75 4.77
N ARG A 308 6.93 -2.15 5.95
CA ARG A 308 8.29 -1.92 6.47
C ARG A 308 9.01 -3.23 6.77
N ALA A 309 8.33 -4.21 7.35
CA ALA A 309 8.91 -5.53 7.57
C ALA A 309 9.39 -6.19 6.27
N ARG A 310 8.63 -6.07 5.18
CA ARG A 310 9.03 -6.57 3.85
C ARG A 310 10.28 -5.87 3.31
N VAL A 311 10.37 -4.54 3.48
CA VAL A 311 11.59 -3.79 3.12
C VAL A 311 12.78 -4.23 3.96
N LEU A 312 12.61 -4.34 5.27
CA LEU A 312 13.69 -4.77 6.19
C LEU A 312 14.15 -6.19 5.88
N LEU A 313 13.23 -7.09 5.51
CA LEU A 313 13.56 -8.41 5.00
C LEU A 313 14.39 -8.31 3.71
N ALA A 314 14.03 -7.42 2.79
CA ALA A 314 14.80 -7.15 1.58
C ALA A 314 16.20 -6.53 1.87
N MET A 315 16.36 -5.88 3.01
CA MET A 315 17.64 -5.33 3.51
C MET A 315 18.44 -6.33 4.38
N ASP A 316 17.95 -7.56 4.58
CA ASP A 316 18.55 -8.55 5.49
C ASP A 316 18.59 -8.13 6.97
N ARG A 317 17.71 -7.19 7.37
CA ARG A 317 17.57 -6.71 8.75
C ARG A 317 16.50 -7.53 9.48
N LEU A 318 16.77 -8.83 9.63
CA LEU A 318 15.76 -9.82 10.06
C LEU A 318 15.14 -9.53 11.43
N ALA A 319 15.93 -9.07 12.40
CA ALA A 319 15.42 -8.79 13.74
C ALA A 319 14.42 -7.62 13.75
N GLU A 320 14.69 -6.58 12.94
CA GLU A 320 13.77 -5.46 12.79
C GLU A 320 12.54 -5.86 11.98
N ALA A 321 12.70 -6.66 10.92
CA ALA A 321 11.58 -7.19 10.14
C ALA A 321 10.61 -8.02 11.00
N ALA A 322 11.16 -8.85 11.89
CA ALA A 322 10.41 -9.62 12.87
C ALA A 322 9.65 -8.73 13.86
N THR A 323 10.30 -7.68 14.37
CA THR A 323 9.68 -6.71 15.29
C THR A 323 8.52 -5.95 14.64
N GLU A 324 8.70 -5.46 13.41
CA GLU A 324 7.67 -4.76 12.65
C GLU A 324 6.49 -5.68 12.30
N SER A 325 6.77 -6.93 11.91
CA SER A 325 5.71 -7.93 11.65
C SER A 325 4.91 -8.27 12.90
N LEU A 326 5.58 -8.38 14.05
CA LEU A 326 4.94 -8.60 15.35
C LEU A 326 4.05 -7.43 15.74
N ARG A 327 4.50 -6.19 15.49
CA ARG A 327 3.69 -5.00 15.72
C ARG A 327 2.44 -4.99 14.85
N ALA A 328 2.58 -5.25 13.54
CA ALA A 328 1.44 -5.35 12.62
C ALA A 328 0.41 -6.40 13.07
N ALA A 329 0.86 -7.60 13.46
CA ALA A 329 -0.01 -8.68 13.90
C ALA A 329 -0.69 -8.41 15.26
N ARG A 330 -0.03 -7.68 16.17
CA ARG A 330 -0.63 -7.26 17.45
C ARG A 330 -1.71 -6.20 17.25
N MET A 331 -1.50 -5.28 16.30
CA MET A 331 -2.44 -4.22 15.97
C MET A 331 -3.68 -4.75 15.23
N SER A 332 -3.52 -5.78 14.38
CA SER A 332 -4.64 -6.42 13.67
C SER A 332 -4.56 -7.95 13.73
N PRO A 333 -5.00 -8.57 14.85
CA PRO A 333 -4.91 -10.01 15.04
C PRO A 333 -5.73 -10.84 14.04
N ALA A 334 -6.76 -10.25 13.42
CA ALA A 334 -7.59 -10.90 12.41
C ALA A 334 -7.08 -10.68 10.98
N TRP A 335 -5.96 -9.96 10.81
CA TRP A 335 -5.37 -9.73 9.49
C TRP A 335 -4.46 -10.90 9.10
N GLY A 336 -4.99 -11.77 8.22
CA GLY A 336 -4.32 -12.98 7.78
C GLY A 336 -2.90 -12.76 7.27
N THR A 337 -2.64 -11.67 6.55
CA THR A 337 -1.31 -11.38 5.97
C THR A 337 -0.27 -11.11 7.06
N ALA A 338 -0.62 -10.36 8.11
CA ALA A 338 0.28 -10.15 9.25
C ALA A 338 0.46 -11.44 10.07
N GLY A 339 -0.62 -12.21 10.26
CA GLY A 339 -0.55 -13.54 10.90
C GLY A 339 0.39 -14.50 10.14
N LEU A 340 0.34 -14.51 8.82
CA LEU A 340 1.20 -15.33 7.97
C LEU A 340 2.67 -14.87 8.03
N ALA A 341 2.91 -13.55 8.01
CA ALA A 341 4.27 -13.00 8.13
C ALA A 341 4.91 -13.37 9.46
N MET A 342 4.10 -13.36 10.53
CA MET A 342 4.52 -13.80 11.86
C MET A 342 4.88 -15.29 11.93
N ILE A 343 4.15 -16.15 11.22
CA ILE A 343 4.51 -17.57 11.11
C ILE A 343 5.87 -17.72 10.42
N ALA A 344 6.07 -17.02 9.30
CA ALA A 344 7.32 -17.09 8.55
C ALA A 344 8.53 -16.52 9.32
N LEU A 345 8.33 -15.51 10.17
CA LEU A 345 9.40 -14.89 10.96
C LEU A 345 9.59 -15.50 12.35
N ARG A 346 8.82 -16.54 12.73
CA ARG A 346 8.93 -17.20 14.03
C ARG A 346 10.37 -17.64 14.38
N PRO A 347 11.15 -18.28 13.50
CA PRO A 347 12.51 -18.70 13.83
C PRO A 347 13.45 -17.52 14.18
N VAL A 348 13.12 -16.31 13.74
CA VAL A 348 13.86 -15.10 14.11
C VAL A 348 13.39 -14.60 15.48
N LEU A 349 12.09 -14.59 15.74
CA LEU A 349 11.52 -14.14 17.01
C LEU A 349 11.93 -15.02 18.20
N GLU A 350 11.96 -16.34 18.00
CA GLU A 350 12.41 -17.29 19.02
C GLU A 350 13.88 -17.05 19.41
N ARG A 351 14.73 -16.69 18.44
CA ARG A 351 16.13 -16.31 18.70
C ARG A 351 16.29 -14.97 19.41
N LEU A 352 15.26 -14.13 19.39
CA LEU A 352 15.23 -12.83 20.07
C LEU A 352 14.56 -12.89 21.45
N ASP A 353 14.19 -14.08 21.92
CA ASP A 353 13.37 -14.28 23.12
C ASP A 353 12.06 -13.46 23.11
N ALA A 354 11.57 -13.11 21.92
CA ALA A 354 10.32 -12.41 21.75
C ALA A 354 9.18 -13.42 21.74
N SER A 355 8.12 -13.17 22.53
CA SER A 355 6.93 -14.02 22.58
C SER A 355 6.26 -14.10 21.19
N ALA A 356 6.57 -15.15 20.43
CA ALA A 356 5.88 -15.47 19.19
C ALA A 356 4.56 -16.20 19.54
N PRO A 357 3.44 -15.89 18.87
CA PRO A 357 2.24 -16.70 18.99
C PRO A 357 2.54 -18.14 18.58
N GLU A 358 2.10 -19.10 19.38
CA GLU A 358 2.27 -20.52 19.07
C GLU A 358 1.45 -20.94 17.85
N GLY A 359 2.01 -21.86 17.05
CA GLY A 359 1.28 -22.57 16.00
C GLY A 359 0.66 -21.68 14.91
N CYS A 360 -0.63 -21.87 14.64
CA CYS A 360 -1.32 -21.22 13.51
C CYS A 360 -2.44 -20.27 13.95
N ASP A 361 -2.38 -19.82 15.22
CA ASP A 361 -3.44 -19.05 15.85
C ASP A 361 -3.73 -17.71 15.20
N GLY A 362 -2.74 -17.11 14.54
CA GLY A 362 -2.94 -15.91 13.73
C GLY A 362 -3.84 -16.19 12.51
N LEU A 363 -3.66 -17.32 11.84
CA LEU A 363 -4.47 -17.71 10.68
C LEU A 363 -5.87 -18.18 11.09
N ARG A 364 -5.98 -18.90 12.21
CA ARG A 364 -7.27 -19.35 12.77
C ARG A 364 -8.22 -18.20 13.12
N ARG A 365 -7.66 -17.07 13.59
CA ARG A 365 -8.43 -15.87 13.94
C ARG A 365 -8.66 -14.94 12.76
N ALA A 366 -7.98 -15.18 11.64
CA ALA A 366 -8.10 -14.33 10.47
C ALA A 366 -9.42 -14.58 9.74
N ARG A 367 -9.92 -13.53 9.10
CA ARG A 367 -11.27 -13.53 8.50
C ARG A 367 -11.27 -13.50 6.98
N ALA A 368 -10.11 -13.40 6.36
CA ALA A 368 -10.03 -13.36 4.90
C ALA A 368 -10.28 -14.77 4.34
N PRO A 369 -11.09 -14.96 3.28
CA PRO A 369 -11.46 -16.31 2.83
C PRO A 369 -10.28 -17.26 2.53
N TRP A 370 -9.14 -16.72 2.13
CA TRP A 370 -7.94 -17.52 1.85
C TRP A 370 -7.23 -18.04 3.12
N THR A 371 -7.56 -17.53 4.31
CA THR A 371 -6.87 -17.90 5.55
C THR A 371 -7.26 -19.29 6.04
N ASP A 372 -8.41 -19.81 5.64
CA ASP A 372 -8.78 -21.20 5.90
C ASP A 372 -7.85 -22.17 5.16
N ASP A 373 -7.55 -21.88 3.88
CA ASP A 373 -6.58 -22.64 3.11
C ASP A 373 -5.19 -22.52 3.73
N ALA A 374 -4.75 -21.31 4.09
CA ALA A 374 -3.45 -21.12 4.76
C ALA A 374 -3.40 -21.83 6.13
N TYR A 375 -4.47 -21.82 6.92
CA TYR A 375 -4.52 -22.52 8.19
C TYR A 375 -4.39 -24.04 8.00
N ALA A 376 -5.04 -24.61 6.98
CA ALA A 376 -4.95 -26.03 6.67
C ALA A 376 -3.51 -26.52 6.39
N LEU A 377 -2.61 -25.62 5.96
CA LEU A 377 -1.20 -25.94 5.68
C LEU A 377 -0.38 -26.22 6.93
N CYS A 378 -0.80 -25.71 8.09
CA CYS A 378 -0.05 -25.86 9.33
C CYS A 378 -0.87 -26.41 10.51
N ALA A 379 -2.18 -26.59 10.31
CA ALA A 379 -3.04 -27.24 11.29
C ALA A 379 -2.65 -28.72 11.48
N PRO A 380 -2.48 -29.19 12.73
CA PRO A 380 -2.24 -30.60 12.98
C PRO A 380 -3.46 -31.43 12.57
N GLY A 381 -3.23 -32.62 12.01
CA GLY A 381 -4.30 -33.57 11.65
C GLY A 381 -4.96 -33.34 10.28
N VAL A 382 -4.58 -32.32 9.53
CA VAL A 382 -5.01 -32.18 8.13
C VAL A 382 -4.25 -33.19 7.25
N ALA A 383 -4.99 -34.06 6.57
CA ALA A 383 -4.45 -35.06 5.66
C ALA A 383 -3.66 -34.40 4.51
N ASP A 384 -2.58 -35.06 4.05
CA ASP A 384 -1.67 -34.51 3.04
C ASP A 384 -2.37 -34.13 1.73
N GLU A 385 -3.36 -34.90 1.30
CA GLU A 385 -4.16 -34.61 0.10
C GLU A 385 -4.94 -33.30 0.25
N ALA A 386 -5.65 -33.13 1.38
CA ALA A 386 -6.38 -31.90 1.68
C ALA A 386 -5.42 -30.70 1.80
N ARG A 387 -4.24 -30.91 2.39
CA ARG A 387 -3.20 -29.89 2.51
C ARG A 387 -2.69 -29.42 1.15
N ARG A 388 -2.38 -30.35 0.25
CA ARG A 388 -1.97 -30.04 -1.14
C ARG A 388 -3.07 -29.32 -1.90
N ALA A 389 -4.34 -29.74 -1.75
CA ALA A 389 -5.47 -29.09 -2.39
C ALA A 389 -5.66 -27.63 -1.90
N SER A 390 -5.54 -27.39 -0.60
CA SER A 390 -5.55 -26.04 -0.02
C SER A 390 -4.36 -25.21 -0.50
N ALA A 391 -3.16 -25.79 -0.59
CA ALA A 391 -1.98 -25.08 -1.09
C ALA A 391 -2.15 -24.68 -2.56
N ALA A 392 -2.73 -25.56 -3.40
CA ALA A 392 -3.02 -25.26 -4.80
C ALA A 392 -4.02 -24.10 -4.95
N ARG A 393 -5.10 -24.09 -4.17
CA ARG A 393 -6.06 -22.97 -4.15
C ARG A 393 -5.41 -21.66 -3.68
N LEU A 394 -4.59 -21.74 -2.62
CA LEU A 394 -3.88 -20.59 -2.07
C LEU A 394 -2.92 -19.97 -3.09
N LEU A 395 -2.20 -20.80 -3.85
CA LEU A 395 -1.26 -20.38 -4.90
C LEU A 395 -1.96 -19.81 -6.14
N ALA A 396 -3.10 -20.41 -6.52
CA ALA A 396 -3.88 -19.96 -7.67
C ALA A 396 -4.52 -18.58 -7.44
N GLY A 397 -5.00 -18.32 -6.22
CA GLY A 397 -5.68 -17.07 -5.86
C GLY A 397 -4.79 -15.99 -5.25
N SER A 398 -3.49 -15.96 -5.56
CA SER A 398 -2.60 -14.93 -4.99
C SER A 398 -1.38 -14.58 -5.84
N ASP A 399 -1.18 -13.27 -5.98
CA ASP A 399 0.07 -12.65 -6.43
C ASP A 399 0.94 -12.16 -5.26
N ASP A 400 0.52 -12.40 -4.01
CA ASP A 400 1.29 -12.00 -2.83
C ASP A 400 2.50 -12.94 -2.63
N PRO A 401 3.74 -12.43 -2.60
CA PRO A 401 4.95 -13.26 -2.50
C PRO A 401 5.01 -14.15 -1.25
N LEU A 402 4.48 -13.68 -0.13
CA LEU A 402 4.47 -14.43 1.12
C LEU A 402 3.46 -15.59 1.06
N ARG A 403 2.25 -15.35 0.53
CA ARG A 403 1.25 -16.41 0.31
C ARG A 403 1.75 -17.46 -0.69
N ALA A 404 2.39 -17.01 -1.78
CA ALA A 404 2.97 -17.89 -2.79
C ALA A 404 4.09 -18.77 -2.20
N ALA A 405 5.01 -18.17 -1.44
CA ALA A 405 6.07 -18.91 -0.74
C ALA A 405 5.49 -19.98 0.19
N TYR A 406 4.49 -19.60 0.99
CA TYR A 406 3.87 -20.51 1.95
C TYR A 406 3.16 -21.70 1.30
N ALA A 407 2.45 -21.47 0.18
CA ALA A 407 1.84 -22.54 -0.60
C ALA A 407 2.90 -23.49 -1.22
N VAL A 408 3.98 -22.92 -1.77
CA VAL A 408 5.03 -23.70 -2.44
C VAL A 408 5.79 -24.63 -1.48
N VAL A 409 5.92 -24.29 -0.21
CA VAL A 409 6.47 -25.20 0.80
C VAL A 409 5.74 -26.55 0.81
N THR A 410 4.42 -26.55 0.61
CA THR A 410 3.61 -27.77 0.57
C THR A 410 3.60 -28.44 -0.81
N LEU A 411 3.60 -27.66 -1.89
CA LEU A 411 3.49 -28.18 -3.26
C LEU A 411 4.84 -28.64 -3.85
N GLY A 412 5.95 -28.16 -3.31
CA GLY A 412 7.29 -28.60 -3.68
C GLY A 412 7.84 -27.99 -4.97
N ALA A 413 8.80 -28.70 -5.57
CA ALA A 413 9.71 -28.17 -6.57
C ALA A 413 9.05 -27.74 -7.89
N GLU A 414 8.08 -28.50 -8.41
CA GLU A 414 7.41 -28.17 -9.67
C GLU A 414 6.66 -26.83 -9.57
N SER A 415 5.98 -26.59 -8.45
CA SER A 415 5.30 -25.33 -8.19
C SER A 415 6.27 -24.16 -7.98
N ALA A 416 7.45 -24.42 -7.40
CA ALA A 416 8.51 -23.42 -7.30
C ALA A 416 9.03 -22.98 -8.68
N THR A 417 9.23 -23.94 -9.60
CA THR A 417 9.59 -23.64 -11.00
C THR A 417 8.47 -22.91 -11.73
N ALA A 418 7.21 -23.34 -11.58
CA ALA A 418 6.08 -22.63 -12.19
C ALA A 418 5.95 -21.18 -11.68
N LEU A 419 6.29 -20.93 -10.40
CA LEU A 419 6.38 -19.58 -9.86
C LEU A 419 7.50 -18.75 -10.50
N HIS A 420 8.63 -19.35 -10.86
CA HIS A 420 9.68 -18.63 -11.59
C HIS A 420 9.10 -18.03 -12.87
N ASP A 421 8.44 -18.85 -13.69
CA ASP A 421 7.89 -18.42 -14.97
C ASP A 421 6.75 -17.40 -14.81
N ARG A 422 5.95 -17.55 -13.75
CA ARG A 422 4.79 -16.69 -13.46
C ARG A 422 5.19 -15.34 -12.84
N LEU A 423 6.14 -15.33 -11.91
CA LEU A 423 6.46 -14.15 -11.10
C LEU A 423 7.51 -13.26 -11.76
N ARG A 424 7.26 -11.96 -11.67
CA ARG A 424 8.21 -10.91 -12.04
C ARG A 424 9.39 -10.86 -11.06
N VAL A 425 10.49 -10.24 -11.47
CA VAL A 425 11.77 -10.21 -10.72
C VAL A 425 11.61 -9.74 -9.26
N GLY A 426 10.86 -8.66 -9.00
CA GLY A 426 10.62 -8.13 -7.65
C GLY A 426 9.89 -9.16 -6.75
N PRO A 427 8.64 -9.53 -7.07
CA PRO A 427 7.89 -10.58 -6.38
C PRO A 427 8.64 -11.92 -6.26
N ARG A 428 9.41 -12.31 -7.27
CA ARG A 428 10.23 -13.53 -7.27
C ARG A 428 11.32 -13.47 -6.19
N ARG A 429 12.05 -12.36 -6.08
CA ARG A 429 13.06 -12.16 -5.03
C ARG A 429 12.44 -12.13 -3.64
N GLU A 430 11.29 -11.47 -3.50
CA GLU A 430 10.55 -11.44 -2.23
C GLU A 430 10.10 -12.86 -1.82
N THR A 431 9.52 -13.62 -2.75
CA THR A 431 9.11 -15.03 -2.55
C THR A 431 10.29 -15.90 -2.11
N ALA A 432 11.44 -15.78 -2.78
CA ALA A 432 12.65 -16.52 -2.44
C ALA A 432 13.14 -16.20 -1.01
N ARG A 433 13.09 -14.94 -0.58
CA ARG A 433 13.44 -14.56 0.81
C ARG A 433 12.49 -15.16 1.84
N TRP A 434 11.19 -15.19 1.55
CA TRP A 434 10.23 -15.87 2.41
C TRP A 434 10.50 -17.38 2.49
N LEU A 435 10.81 -18.04 1.37
CA LEU A 435 11.19 -19.46 1.36
C LEU A 435 12.46 -19.73 2.17
N MET A 436 13.47 -18.87 2.10
CA MET A 436 14.68 -18.98 2.94
C MET A 436 14.35 -18.87 4.44
N LEU A 437 13.49 -17.93 4.83
CA LEU A 437 13.04 -17.80 6.23
C LEU A 437 12.28 -19.04 6.72
N LEU A 438 11.51 -19.66 5.84
CA LEU A 438 10.78 -20.90 6.11
C LEU A 438 11.69 -22.14 6.11
N GLY A 439 13.00 -21.99 5.86
CA GLY A 439 13.97 -23.10 5.86
C GLY A 439 14.07 -23.87 4.53
N HIS A 440 13.52 -23.32 3.44
CA HIS A 440 13.45 -23.99 2.13
C HIS A 440 14.36 -23.33 1.08
N GLY A 441 15.67 -23.31 1.35
CA GLY A 441 16.67 -22.70 0.45
C GLY A 441 16.69 -23.28 -0.97
N GLU A 442 16.48 -24.59 -1.12
CA GLU A 442 16.41 -25.23 -2.44
C GLU A 442 15.21 -24.76 -3.28
N LEU A 443 14.05 -24.55 -2.64
CA LEU A 443 12.88 -23.99 -3.31
C LEU A 443 13.10 -22.51 -3.65
N ALA A 444 13.79 -21.77 -2.77
CA ALA A 444 14.16 -20.38 -3.04
C ALA A 444 15.06 -20.26 -4.28
N ALA A 445 16.07 -21.12 -4.42
CA ALA A 445 16.95 -21.17 -5.58
C ALA A 445 16.16 -21.47 -6.87
N ARG A 446 15.23 -22.42 -6.83
CA ARG A 446 14.34 -22.73 -7.97
C ARG A 446 13.47 -21.55 -8.38
N VAL A 447 12.87 -20.85 -7.42
CA VAL A 447 12.09 -19.63 -7.70
C VAL A 447 12.96 -18.57 -8.36
N LEU A 448 14.21 -18.41 -7.96
CA LEU A 448 15.14 -17.47 -8.58
C LEU A 448 15.60 -17.90 -9.99
N GLY A 449 15.50 -19.19 -10.32
CA GLY A 449 16.00 -19.78 -11.57
C GLY A 449 17.43 -20.29 -11.45
N ASP A 450 17.98 -20.34 -10.24
CA ASP A 450 19.33 -20.81 -9.96
C ASP A 450 19.29 -22.34 -9.75
N VAL A 451 19.05 -23.09 -10.82
CA VAL A 451 18.94 -24.57 -10.76
C VAL A 451 20.31 -25.26 -10.96
N ASP A 452 21.35 -24.50 -11.36
CA ASP A 452 22.66 -25.06 -11.77
C ASP A 452 23.86 -24.62 -10.89
N GLY A 453 23.65 -24.30 -9.61
CA GLY A 453 24.75 -23.99 -8.66
C GLY A 453 25.51 -25.20 -8.10
N GLY A 454 25.44 -26.34 -8.77
CA GLY A 454 26.00 -27.62 -8.32
C GLY A 454 26.96 -28.24 -9.35
N ARG A 455 27.92 -27.46 -9.84
CA ARG A 455 29.22 -27.95 -10.33
C ARG A 455 30.34 -26.97 -10.01
#